data_AF-A0A357T435-F1
#
_entry.id   AF-A0A357T435-F1
#
_cell.length_a   1.000
_cell.length_b   1.000
_cell.length_c   1.000
_cell.angle_alpha   90.00
_cell.angle_beta   90.00
_cell.angle_gamma   90.00
#
_symmetry.space_group_name_H-M   'P 1'
#
loop_
_entity.id
_entity.type
_entity.pdbx_description
1 polymer ?
#
loop_
_entity_poly.entity_id
_entity_poly.type
_entity_poly.pdbx_seq_one_letter_code
_entity_poly.pdbx_strand_id
1 'polypeptide(L)'
;MLNSYLTFDAYRFFLNDRLKAEAKWAYCLSDQGWLLSPEISYQLQDGLCLWGKANFLGGDDDSFLNNFEELSQIVLGVTKTF
;
A
#
# COMPACT_ATOMS: atom_id res chain seq x y z
N MET A 1 13.63 -18.51 12.89
CA MET A 1 13.18 -18.99 11.57
C MET A 1 13.27 -17.82 10.60
N LEU A 2 13.73 -18.05 9.37
CA LEU A 2 13.81 -16.99 8.36
C LEU A 2 12.41 -16.84 7.74
N ASN A 3 11.71 -15.75 8.04
CA ASN A 3 10.41 -15.49 7.42
C ASN A 3 10.63 -15.20 5.94
N SER A 4 9.95 -15.97 5.09
CA SER A 4 9.99 -15.79 3.64
C SER A 4 8.73 -15.07 3.20
N TYR A 5 8.90 -13.99 2.44
CA TYR A 5 7.79 -13.17 1.97
C TYR A 5 7.66 -13.26 0.46
N LEU A 6 6.42 -13.44 -0.02
CA LEU A 6 6.04 -13.22 -1.41
C LEU A 6 5.51 -11.79 -1.53
N THR A 7 6.13 -11.00 -2.39
CA THR A 7 5.72 -9.60 -2.62
C THR A 7 5.28 -9.41 -4.07
N PHE A 8 4.16 -8.74 -4.24
CA PHE A 8 3.65 -8.30 -5.53
C PHE A 8 3.49 -6.79 -5.53
N ASP A 9 3.93 -6.15 -6.61
CA ASP A 9 3.77 -4.71 -6.83
C ASP A 9 3.28 -4.52 -8.28
N ALA A 10 2.17 -3.81 -8.43
CA ALA A 10 1.67 -3.40 -9.72
C ALA A 10 1.25 -1.94 -9.67
N TYR A 11 1.55 -1.21 -10.74
CA TYR A 11 1.12 0.16 -10.90
C TYR A 11 0.73 0.46 -12.35
N ARG A 12 -0.08 1.50 -12.52
CA ARG A 12 -0.45 2.04 -13.81
C ARG A 12 -0.62 3.54 -13.76
N PHE A 13 -0.15 4.20 -14.81
CA PHE A 13 -0.35 5.62 -15.04
C PHE A 13 -1.53 5.88 -15.99
N PHE A 14 -2.22 6.99 -15.75
CA PHE A 14 -3.35 7.50 -16.52
C PHE A 14 -3.24 9.02 -16.66
N LEU A 15 -4.05 9.61 -17.54
CA LEU A 15 -4.16 11.06 -17.72
C LEU A 15 -2.80 11.75 -17.97
N ASN A 16 -2.05 11.29 -18.97
CA ASN A 16 -0.70 11.78 -19.28
C ASN A 16 0.21 11.78 -18.04
N ASP A 17 0.27 10.63 -17.36
CA ASP A 17 1.08 10.37 -16.17
C ASP A 17 0.75 11.23 -14.94
N ARG A 18 -0.39 11.95 -14.96
CA ARG A 18 -0.85 12.73 -13.80
C ARG A 18 -1.53 11.87 -12.75
N LEU A 19 -2.19 10.78 -13.13
CA LEU A 19 -2.86 9.88 -12.19
C LEU A 19 -2.10 8.56 -12.14
N LYS A 20 -1.65 8.15 -10.96
CA LYS A 20 -1.03 6.85 -10.72
C LYS A 20 -1.89 6.05 -9.76
N ALA A 21 -2.23 4.82 -10.15
CA ALA A 21 -2.78 3.81 -9.25
C ALA A 21 -1.73 2.72 -9.03
N GLU A 22 -1.53 2.34 -7.78
CA GLU A 22 -0.54 1.35 -7.35
C GLU A 22 -1.17 0.42 -6.33
N ALA A 23 -0.79 -0.85 -6.33
CA ALA A 23 -1.19 -1.80 -5.33
C ALA A 23 -0.01 -2.68 -4.98
N LYS A 24 0.34 -2.69 -3.70
CA LYS A 24 1.34 -3.59 -3.14
C LYS A 24 0.66 -4.65 -2.32
N TRP A 25 1.12 -5.87 -2.46
CA TRP A 25 0.69 -6.97 -1.63
C TRP A 25 1.91 -7.73 -1.14
N ALA A 26 1.92 -8.07 0.14
CA ALA A 26 2.94 -8.91 0.73
C ALA A 26 2.27 -10.04 1.50
N TYR A 27 2.80 -11.25 1.37
CA TYR A 27 2.33 -12.45 2.04
C TYR A 27 3.50 -13.16 2.70
N CYS A 28 3.34 -13.49 3.98
CA CYS A 28 4.33 -14.21 4.76
C CYS A 28 4.06 -15.72 4.67
N LEU A 29 4.99 -16.46 4.06
CA LEU A 29 4.82 -17.90 3.82
C LEU A 29 4.92 -18.73 5.11
N SER A 30 5.50 -18.18 6.18
CA SER A 30 5.73 -18.90 7.44
C SER A 30 4.54 -18.88 8.39
N ASP A 31 3.78 -17.79 8.42
CA ASP A 31 2.66 -17.60 9.36
C ASP A 31 1.36 -17.17 8.66
N GLN A 32 1.35 -17.12 7.33
CA GLN A 32 0.18 -16.77 6.50
C GLN A 32 -0.36 -15.34 6.72
N GLY A 33 0.43 -14.46 7.33
CA GLY A 33 0.11 -13.04 7.44
C GLY A 33 0.17 -12.34 6.08
N TRP A 34 -0.65 -11.32 5.86
CA TRP A 34 -0.65 -10.51 4.65
C TRP A 34 -0.83 -9.01 4.89
N LEU A 35 -0.34 -8.24 3.93
CA LEU A 35 -0.49 -6.78 3.83
C LEU A 35 -0.98 -6.46 2.42
N LEU A 36 -2.05 -5.68 2.30
CA LEU A 36 -2.52 -5.11 1.04
C LEU A 36 -2.49 -3.57 1.15
N SER A 37 -1.79 -2.93 0.23
CA SER A 37 -1.53 -1.49 0.26
C SER A 37 -1.85 -0.84 -1.10
N PRO A 38 -3.12 -0.57 -1.40
CA PRO A 38 -3.51 0.20 -2.57
C PRO A 38 -3.26 1.69 -2.32
N GLU A 39 -2.79 2.37 -3.37
CA GLU A 39 -2.47 3.78 -3.36
C GLU A 39 -2.93 4.42 -4.68
N ILE A 40 -3.50 5.62 -4.58
CA ILE A 40 -3.84 6.45 -5.72
C ILE A 40 -3.22 7.83 -5.51
N SER A 41 -2.55 8.36 -6.51
CA SER A 41 -1.93 9.69 -6.48
C SER A 41 -2.24 10.47 -7.74
N TYR A 42 -2.46 11.77 -7.58
CA TYR A 42 -2.82 12.70 -8.64
C TYR A 42 -1.93 13.95 -8.59
N GLN A 43 -1.15 14.14 -9.64
CA GLN A 43 -0.28 15.28 -9.86
C GLN A 43 -1.09 16.45 -10.45
N LEU A 44 -1.22 17.50 -9.66
CA LEU A 44 -1.73 18.81 -10.08
C LEU A 44 -0.63 19.62 -10.76
N GLN A 45 -1.06 20.70 -11.42
CA GLN A 45 -0.15 21.73 -11.91
C GLN A 45 0.60 22.37 -10.72
N ASP A 46 1.79 22.92 -10.97
CA ASP A 46 2.65 23.58 -9.96
C ASP A 46 3.27 22.66 -8.90
N GLY A 47 3.51 21.39 -9.24
CA GLY A 47 4.28 20.46 -8.40
C GLY A 47 3.51 19.92 -7.19
N LEU A 48 2.20 20.19 -7.08
CA LEU A 48 1.36 19.67 -6.01
C LEU A 48 0.82 18.27 -6.36
N CYS A 49 0.85 17.35 -5.40
CA CYS A 49 0.37 15.97 -5.57
C CYS A 49 -0.58 15.62 -4.42
N LEU A 50 -1.80 15.20 -4.77
CA LEU A 50 -2.79 14.66 -3.85
C LEU A 50 -2.68 13.15 -3.89
N TRP A 51 -2.68 12.48 -2.74
CA TRP A 51 -2.64 11.02 -2.71
C TRP A 51 -3.47 10.45 -1.58
N GLY A 52 -3.92 9.22 -1.78
CA GLY A 52 -4.63 8.41 -0.81
C GLY A 52 -4.07 7.01 -0.81
N LYS A 53 -3.86 6.46 0.38
CA LYS A 53 -3.30 5.13 0.59
C LYS A 53 -4.12 4.40 1.64
N ALA A 54 -4.48 3.16 1.38
CA ALA A 54 -4.96 2.28 2.42
C ALA A 54 -3.89 1.22 2.72
N ASN A 55 -3.77 0.82 3.98
CA ASN A 55 -2.97 -0.33 4.39
C ASN A 55 -3.92 -1.25 5.14
N PHE A 56 -4.11 -2.46 4.61
CA PHE A 56 -4.91 -3.51 5.23
C PHE A 56 -3.97 -4.63 5.64
N LEU A 57 -3.97 -4.94 6.92
CA LEU A 57 -3.21 -6.02 7.53
C LEU A 57 -4.18 -7.14 7.89
N GLY A 58 -3.75 -8.39 7.75
CA GLY A 58 -4.55 -9.54 8.14
C GLY A 58 -3.77 -10.84 8.05
N GLY A 59 -4.46 -11.97 8.19
CA GLY A 59 -3.86 -13.31 8.09
C GLY A 59 -4.61 -14.31 8.94
N ASP A 60 -3.99 -15.46 9.18
CA ASP A 60 -4.47 -16.41 10.18
C ASP A 60 -4.37 -15.82 11.60
N ASP A 61 -5.18 -16.33 12.53
CA ASP A 61 -5.32 -15.83 13.91
C ASP A 61 -3.95 -15.69 14.63
N ASP A 62 -3.04 -16.64 14.42
CA ASP A 62 -1.71 -16.66 15.03
C ASP A 62 -0.65 -15.86 14.24
N SER A 63 -1.01 -15.26 13.10
CA SER A 63 -0.05 -14.57 12.24
C SER A 63 0.39 -13.23 12.81
N PHE A 64 1.66 -12.87 12.62
CA PHE A 64 2.20 -11.63 13.16
C PHE A 64 1.44 -10.41 12.64
N LEU A 65 1.10 -10.38 11.34
CA LEU A 65 0.41 -9.24 10.73
C LEU A 65 -1.06 -9.13 11.18
N ASN A 66 -1.73 -10.24 11.48
CA ASN A 66 -3.10 -10.22 12.02
C ASN A 66 -3.16 -9.62 13.43
N ASN A 67 -2.13 -9.85 14.25
CA ASN A 67 -1.99 -9.17 15.55
C ASN A 67 -1.88 -7.63 15.45
N PHE A 68 -1.64 -7.11 14.25
CA PHE A 68 -1.63 -5.67 13.94
C PHE A 68 -2.77 -5.27 13.00
N GLU A 69 -3.81 -6.08 12.84
CA GLU A 69 -4.98 -5.75 12.01
C GLU A 69 -5.58 -4.39 12.39
N GLU A 70 -5.60 -4.05 13.68
CA GLU A 70 -6.06 -2.76 14.21
C GLU A 70 -5.26 -1.55 13.70
N LEU A 71 -4.04 -1.76 13.19
CA LEU A 71 -3.22 -0.73 12.54
C LEU A 71 -3.56 -0.53 11.06
N SER A 72 -4.54 -1.28 10.54
CA SER A 72 -5.08 -1.03 9.21
C SER A 72 -5.61 0.40 9.14
N GLN A 73 -5.13 1.15 8.16
CA GLN A 73 -5.32 2.59 8.11
C GLN A 73 -5.58 3.10 6.70
N ILE A 74 -6.34 4.17 6.62
CA ILE A 74 -6.50 4.97 5.40
C ILE A 74 -5.84 6.32 5.66
N VAL A 75 -4.87 6.67 4.82
CA VAL A 75 -4.10 7.91 4.89
C VAL A 75 -4.37 8.73 3.65
N LEU A 76 -4.67 10.00 3.85
CA LEU A 76 -4.80 10.99 2.78
C LEU A 76 -3.70 12.02 2.97
N GLY A 77 -3.05 12.41 1.88
CA GLY A 77 -1.92 13.32 1.93
C GLY A 77 -1.87 14.29 0.77
N VAL A 78 -1.19 15.40 1.03
CA VAL A 78 -0.84 16.41 0.03
C VAL A 78 0.65 16.63 0.13
N THR A 79 1.34 16.57 -1.01
CA THR A 79 2.77 16.83 -1.12
C THR A 79 3.00 17.93 -2.15
N LYS A 80 4.03 18.74 -1.96
CA LYS A 80 4.44 19.79 -2.90
C LYS A 80 5.91 19.65 -3.19
N THR A 81 6.26 19.50 -4.46
CA THR A 81 7.64 19.52 -4.95
C THR A 81 7.97 20.95 -5.37
N PHE A 82 9.11 21.46 -4.89
CA PHE A 82 9.64 22.79 -5.22
C PHE A 82 10.72 22.70 -6.28
#